data_AF-F3GH38-F1
#
_entry.id   AF-F3GH38-F1
#
_cell.length_a   1.000
_cell.length_b   1.000
_cell.length_c   1.000
_cell.angle_alpha   90.00
_cell.angle_beta   90.00
_cell.angle_gamma   90.00
#
_symmetry.space_group_name_H-M   'P 1'
#
loop_
_entity.id
_entity.type
_entity.pdbx_description
1 polymer ?
#
loop_
_entity_poly.entity_id
_entity_poly.type
_entity_poly.pdbx_seq_one_letter_code
_entity_poly.pdbx_strand_id
1 'polypeptide(L)'
;MVINGEAFDFSPMPAGSTLPRTAISSEWFAGDVEYETELTIHIIMPVPANYSPEQAYPVDLIDVPDGIVQFPKPLPEVAPPIFVMNEVL
;
A
#
# COMPACT_ATOMS: atom_id res chain seq x y z
N MET A 1 -3.76 -0.46 14.37
CA MET A 1 -3.21 -0.05 13.05
C MET A 1 -4.17 0.93 12.38
N VAL A 2 -3.69 1.82 11.51
CA VAL A 2 -4.55 2.70 10.71
C VAL A 2 -4.25 2.53 9.23
N ILE A 3 -5.26 2.22 8.42
CA ILE A 3 -5.17 2.14 6.95
C ILE A 3 -6.14 3.16 6.36
N ASN A 4 -5.64 4.08 5.55
CA ASN A 4 -6.44 5.13 4.89
C ASN A 4 -7.40 5.90 5.83
N GLY A 5 -6.98 6.13 7.07
CA GLY A 5 -7.76 6.84 8.09
C GLY A 5 -8.72 5.98 8.91
N GLU A 6 -8.89 4.70 8.56
CA GLU A 6 -9.69 3.75 9.33
C GLU A 6 -8.80 2.98 10.32
N ALA A 7 -9.24 2.90 11.57
CA ALA A 7 -8.52 2.21 12.64
C ALA A 7 -8.96 0.74 12.75
N PHE A 8 -7.98 -0.16 12.73
CA PHE A 8 -8.16 -1.60 12.90
C PHE A 8 -7.44 -2.05 14.16
N ASP A 9 -8.19 -2.68 15.08
CA ASP A 9 -7.67 -3.22 16.33
C ASP A 9 -7.48 -4.73 16.23
N PHE A 10 -6.22 -5.16 16.18
CA PHE A 10 -5.81 -6.57 16.16
C PHE A 10 -5.30 -7.04 17.53
N SER A 11 -5.34 -6.20 18.57
CA SER A 11 -4.93 -6.60 19.92
C SER A 11 -5.68 -7.82 20.50
N PRO A 12 -6.93 -8.15 20.08
CA PRO A 12 -7.59 -9.37 20.53
C PRO A 12 -7.09 -10.66 19.87
N MET A 13 -6.30 -10.58 18.79
CA MET A 13 -5.78 -11.77 18.11
C MET A 13 -4.70 -12.45 18.98
N PRO A 14 -4.81 -13.75 19.28
CA PRO A 14 -3.76 -14.49 19.95
C PRO A 14 -2.60 -14.82 18.97
N ALA A 15 -1.40 -15.00 19.50
CA ALA A 15 -0.28 -15.52 18.72
C ALA A 15 -0.60 -16.92 18.15
N GLY A 16 -0.19 -17.16 16.91
CA GLY A 16 -0.54 -18.33 16.10
C GLY A 16 -1.94 -18.29 15.47
N SER A 17 -2.62 -17.13 15.43
CA SER A 17 -3.96 -17.02 14.85
C SER A 17 -3.99 -16.38 13.47
N THR A 18 -5.03 -16.71 12.72
CA THR A 18 -5.34 -16.13 11.42
C THR A 18 -6.73 -15.52 11.48
N LEU A 19 -6.85 -14.26 11.08
CA LEU A 19 -8.12 -13.59 10.82
C LEU A 19 -8.42 -13.69 9.32
N PRO A 20 -9.44 -14.45 8.90
CA PRO A 20 -9.74 -14.63 7.48
C PRO A 20 -10.11 -13.31 6.81
N ARG A 21 -9.67 -13.12 5.56
CA ARG A 21 -10.00 -11.98 4.71
C ARG A 21 -11.50 -11.69 4.67
N THR A 22 -12.31 -12.74 4.67
CA THR A 22 -13.78 -12.67 4.61
C THR A 22 -14.43 -12.11 5.87
N ALA A 23 -13.71 -12.09 6.99
CA ALA A 23 -14.15 -11.48 8.25
C ALA A 23 -13.81 -9.98 8.33
N ILE A 24 -12.99 -9.46 7.41
CA ILE A 24 -12.52 -8.07 7.41
C ILE A 24 -13.44 -7.22 6.52
N SER A 25 -14.17 -6.29 7.15
CA SER A 25 -15.09 -5.38 6.47
C SER A 25 -14.36 -4.14 5.91
N SER A 26 -13.32 -4.37 5.12
CA SER A 26 -12.57 -3.31 4.43
C SER A 26 -12.05 -3.84 3.09
N GLU A 27 -12.09 -3.02 2.04
CA GLU A 27 -11.60 -3.40 0.71
C GLU A 27 -10.07 -3.43 0.65
N TRP A 28 -9.40 -2.68 1.53
CA TRP A 28 -7.95 -2.47 1.49
C TRP A 28 -7.10 -3.68 1.85
N PHE A 29 -7.70 -4.74 2.38
CA PHE A 29 -7.01 -6.00 2.65
C PHE A 29 -7.05 -6.89 1.41
N ALA A 30 -5.91 -7.47 1.04
CA ALA A 30 -5.79 -8.36 -0.12
C ALA A 30 -5.81 -9.86 0.28
N GLY A 31 -5.67 -10.16 1.57
CA GLY A 31 -5.59 -11.52 2.10
C GLY A 31 -5.94 -11.58 3.58
N ASP A 32 -5.66 -12.73 4.17
CA ASP A 32 -5.82 -12.95 5.61
C ASP A 32 -4.83 -12.07 6.39
N VAL A 33 -5.15 -11.84 7.67
CA VAL A 33 -4.20 -11.25 8.63
C VAL A 33 -3.71 -12.37 9.52
N GLU A 34 -2.40 -12.54 9.59
CA GLU A 34 -1.76 -13.59 10.37
C GLU A 34 -1.01 -12.97 11.53
N TYR A 35 -1.14 -13.55 12.72
CA TYR A 35 -0.34 -13.18 13.86
C TYR A 35 0.40 -14.41 14.36
N GLU A 36 1.64 -14.62 13.91
CA GLU A 36 2.51 -15.66 14.45
C GLU A 36 3.39 -15.07 15.57
N THR A 37 4.64 -14.72 15.26
CA THR A 37 5.50 -13.91 16.13
C THR A 37 5.26 -12.42 15.91
N GLU A 38 4.90 -12.06 14.68
CA GLU A 38 4.63 -10.69 14.22
C GLU A 38 3.35 -10.68 13.37
N LEU A 39 2.79 -9.49 13.19
CA LEU A 39 1.56 -9.30 12.43
C LEU A 39 1.89 -9.17 10.94
N THR A 40 1.46 -10.14 10.13
CA THR A 40 1.58 -10.12 8.67
C THR A 40 0.25 -9.70 8.05
N ILE A 41 0.30 -8.70 7.16
CA ILE A 41 -0.88 -8.13 6.52
C ILE A 41 -0.60 -7.93 5.03
N HIS A 42 -1.55 -8.36 4.20
CA HIS A 42 -1.56 -8.07 2.77
C HIS A 42 -2.54 -6.93 2.47
N ILE A 43 -2.06 -5.86 1.83
CA ILE A 43 -2.88 -4.70 1.48
C ILE A 43 -2.97 -4.49 -0.04
N ILE A 44 -4.07 -3.88 -0.46
CA ILE A 44 -4.23 -3.35 -1.82
C ILE A 44 -3.61 -1.96 -1.88
N MET A 45 -2.60 -1.80 -2.74
CA MET A 45 -1.94 -0.51 -2.96
C MET A 45 -2.50 0.15 -4.24
N PRO A 46 -3.06 1.37 -4.17
CA PRO A 46 -3.38 2.15 -5.35
C PRO A 46 -2.09 2.52 -6.11
N VAL A 47 -1.97 2.07 -7.36
CA VAL A 47 -0.84 2.38 -8.24
C VAL A 47 -1.20 3.52 -9.21
N PRO A 48 -0.41 4.60 -9.26
CA PRO A 48 -0.65 5.70 -10.20
C PRO A 48 -0.17 5.34 -11.61
N ALA A 49 -0.52 6.15 -12.62
CA ALA A 49 -0.12 5.89 -14.02
C ALA A 49 1.41 5.87 -14.24
N ASN A 50 2.15 6.63 -13.42
CA ASN A 50 3.61 6.71 -13.42
C ASN A 50 4.24 5.81 -12.35
N TYR A 51 3.66 4.65 -12.05
CA TYR A 51 4.18 3.71 -11.07
C TYR A 51 5.64 3.31 -11.37
N SER A 52 6.43 3.04 -10.33
CA SER A 52 7.78 2.49 -10.47
C SER A 52 7.78 0.96 -10.57
N PRO A 53 8.85 0.32 -11.06
CA PRO A 53 8.99 -1.15 -11.02
C PRO A 53 8.79 -1.73 -9.62
N GLU A 54 9.28 -1.04 -8.58
CA GLU A 54 9.13 -1.42 -7.17
C GLU A 54 7.68 -1.30 -6.68
N GLN A 55 6.84 -0.46 -7.29
CA GLN A 55 5.40 -0.44 -7.02
C GLN A 55 4.64 -1.52 -7.81
N ALA A 56 5.08 -1.87 -9.01
CA ALA A 56 4.47 -2.95 -9.80
C ALA A 56 4.78 -4.34 -9.22
N TYR A 57 5.95 -4.49 -8.61
CA TYR A 57 6.44 -5.73 -8.00
C TYR A 57 7.02 -5.41 -6.61
N PRO A 58 6.16 -5.08 -5.64
CA PRO A 58 6.60 -4.74 -4.30
C PRO A 58 7.24 -5.97 -3.63
N VAL A 59 8.37 -5.72 -2.98
CA VAL A 59 8.94 -6.65 -2.00
C VAL A 59 8.24 -6.45 -0.65
N ASP A 60 8.28 -7.47 0.19
CA ASP A 60 7.74 -7.37 1.55
C ASP A 60 8.44 -6.28 2.36
N LEU A 61 7.66 -5.55 3.16
CA LEU A 61 8.18 -4.57 4.11
C LEU A 61 8.33 -5.26 5.46
N ILE A 62 9.58 -5.55 5.85
CA ILE A 62 9.94 -6.27 7.08
C ILE A 62 10.41 -5.26 8.15
N ASP A 63 10.08 -5.51 9.42
CA ASP A 63 10.49 -4.70 10.57
C ASP A 63 10.19 -3.19 10.40
N VAL A 64 9.00 -2.87 9.88
CA VAL A 64 8.61 -1.47 9.65
C VAL A 64 8.58 -0.69 10.97
N PRO A 65 9.11 0.54 11.00
CA PRO A 65 9.10 1.34 12.23
C PRO A 65 7.69 1.76 12.61
N ASP A 66 7.49 2.00 13.91
CA ASP A 66 6.25 2.58 14.41
C ASP A 66 5.92 3.91 13.71
N GLY A 67 4.64 4.10 13.39
CA GLY A 67 4.12 5.30 12.76
C GLY A 67 3.83 5.13 11.28
N ILE A 68 4.29 6.08 10.45
CA ILE A 68 3.96 6.11 9.02
C ILE A 68 4.86 5.14 8.26
N VAL A 69 4.25 4.05 7.78
CA VAL A 69 4.90 3.10 6.87
C VAL A 69 5.18 3.78 5.53
N GLN A 70 6.44 3.74 5.09
CA GLN A 70 6.87 4.26 3.81
C GLN A 70 6.73 3.20 2.73
N PHE A 71 5.95 3.48 1.68
CA PHE A 71 5.81 2.61 0.52
C PHE A 71 6.77 3.03 -0.62
N PRO A 72 7.05 2.13 -1.58
CA PRO A 72 7.72 2.49 -2.82
C PRO A 72 7.01 3.65 -3.52
N LYS A 73 7.79 4.57 -4.09
CA LYS A 73 7.30 5.81 -4.69
C LYS A 73 7.14 5.67 -6.21
N PRO A 74 6.22 6.42 -6.83
CA PRO A 74 6.13 6.47 -8.29
C PRO A 74 7.36 7.12 -8.91
N LEU A 75 7.50 6.94 -10.22
CA LEU A 75 8.49 7.66 -11.03
C LEU A 75 8.18 9.17 -10.99
N PRO A 76 9.21 10.04 -11.14
CA PRO A 76 8.99 11.49 -11.23
C PRO A 76 7.99 11.83 -12.34
N GLU A 77 7.10 12.79 -12.09
CA GLU A 77 6.21 13.30 -13.14
C GLU A 77 7.04 13.96 -14.24
N VAL A 78 6.84 13.53 -15.49
CA VAL A 78 7.41 14.20 -16.65
C VAL A 78 6.42 15.28 -17.08
N ALA A 79 6.82 16.55 -16.97
CA ALA A 79 5.99 17.64 -17.45
C ALA A 79 5.67 17.42 -18.94
N PRO A 80 4.41 17.63 -19.36
CA PRO A 80 4.06 17.48 -20.76
C PRO A 80 4.90 18.43 -21.62
N PRO A 81 5.31 18.02 -22.83
CA PRO A 81 6.08 18.88 -23.72
C PRO A 81 5.28 20.15 -24.02
N ILE A 82 5.92 21.32 -23.88
CA ILE A 82 5.34 22.59 -24.32
C ILE A 82 5.40 22.61 -25.85
N PHE A 83 4.27 22.36 -26.50
CA PHE A 83 4.12 22.61 -27.93
C PHE A 83 3.90 24.10 -28.15
N VAL A 84 4.94 24.82 -28.54
CA VAL A 84 4.81 26.20 -29.01
C VAL A 84 4.20 26.14 -30.42
N MET A 85 2.93 26.49 -30.54
CA MET A 85 2.31 26.70 -31.85
C MET A 85 2.90 27.98 -32.42
N ASN A 86 3.86 27.86 -33.34
CA ASN A 86 4.21 28.99 -34.19
C ASN A 86 3.00 29.27 -35.08
N GLU A 87 2.26 30.34 -34.77
CA GLU A 87 1.30 30.89 -35.72
C GLU A 87 2.08 31.37 -36.95
N VAL A 88 1.82 30.72 -38.08
CA VAL A 88 2.34 31.14 -39.37
C VAL A 88 1.49 32.34 -39.80
N LEU A 89 2.12 33.52 -39.83
CA LEU A 89 1.59 34.79 -40.34
C LEU A 89 1.17 34.69 -41.81
#